data_AF-A0A7C4V2G7-F1
#
_entry.id   AF-A0A7C4V2G7-F1
#
_cell.length_a   1.000
_cell.length_b   1.000
_cell.length_c   1.000
_cell.angle_alpha   90.00
_cell.angle_beta   90.00
_cell.angle_gamma   90.00
#
_symmetry.space_group_name_H-M   'P 1'
#
loop_
_entity.id
_entity.type
_entity.pdbx_description
1 polymer ?
#
loop_
_entity_poly.entity_id
_entity_poly.type
_entity_poly.pdbx_seq_one_letter_code
_entity_poly.pdbx_strand_id
1 'polypeptide(L)'
;MKFLLKTAIGALVLGLIAVTACQSAQPRSRPSEPRGQIRMFPALESLNLTEQQKAKIQKIREQTRQKLEQIRSEATNPEERREKARAVLQEAREQISNVLTPEQRTKWAAATARFRRGIPTLEELSQQLRLTEEQRKKLKPILDRYTAEARKLRETQPPSPETREKMRALRERFNSEVEKLLTPQQRSRFRQLRPMAFARPEPPSPLGPLGNVELLTRRLNLSPDQQEKVRRIVENARDSIQKEMQTSLGPKARENRLAQLRRDTAAKIRALLNEQQKQIFDRMALRTTREGGRARAATPPNRSPN
;
A
#
# COMPACT_ATOMS: atom_id res chain seq x y z
N MET A 1 -37.03 0.42 94.29
CA MET A 1 -38.30 1.14 94.48
C MET A 1 -38.79 1.67 93.14
N LYS A 2 -40.06 1.39 92.79
CA LYS A 2 -41.00 2.25 92.04
C LYS A 2 -40.66 2.53 90.55
N PHE A 3 -41.29 1.78 89.62
CA PHE A 3 -42.47 2.15 88.79
C PHE A 3 -42.00 2.53 87.36
N LEU A 4 -42.60 2.27 86.19
CA LEU A 4 -43.80 1.61 85.61
C LEU A 4 -43.46 1.40 84.11
N LEU A 5 -43.74 0.26 83.46
CA LEU A 5 -44.93 0.01 82.60
C LEU A 5 -45.03 1.01 81.40
N LYS A 6 -45.01 0.62 80.11
CA LYS A 6 -45.91 -0.29 79.37
C LYS A 6 -45.40 -0.53 77.92
N THR A 7 -45.53 -1.78 77.45
CA THR A 7 -46.02 -2.29 76.13
C THR A 7 -46.10 -1.30 74.93
N ALA A 8 -45.80 -1.62 73.66
CA ALA A 8 -46.08 -2.85 72.89
C ALA A 8 -45.36 -2.89 71.52
N ILE A 9 -44.95 -4.11 71.12
CA ILE A 9 -45.15 -4.82 69.83
C ILE A 9 -44.95 -4.05 68.50
N GLY A 10 -44.02 -4.55 67.67
CA GLY A 10 -43.98 -4.25 66.23
C GLY A 10 -42.79 -4.93 65.54
N ALA A 11 -43.06 -6.01 64.83
CA ALA A 11 -42.10 -6.98 64.32
C ALA A 11 -41.17 -6.48 63.19
N LEU A 12 -39.97 -7.09 63.15
CA LEU A 12 -39.27 -7.63 61.97
C LEU A 12 -38.81 -6.64 60.87
N VAL A 13 -37.49 -6.54 60.67
CA VAL A 13 -36.75 -7.14 59.54
C VAL A 13 -35.28 -6.69 59.64
N LEU A 14 -34.39 -7.68 59.77
CA LEU A 14 -32.95 -7.55 59.59
C LEU A 14 -32.64 -7.23 58.13
N GLY A 15 -31.94 -6.12 57.88
CA GLY A 15 -31.50 -5.71 56.55
C GLY A 15 -30.27 -4.81 56.62
N LEU A 16 -29.14 -5.38 57.03
CA LEU A 16 -27.82 -4.79 56.83
C LEU A 16 -27.34 -5.23 55.43
N ILE A 17 -27.05 -4.31 54.51
CA ILE A 17 -25.98 -4.45 53.51
C ILE A 17 -25.65 -3.05 52.97
N ALA A 18 -24.36 -2.76 53.05
CA ALA A 18 -23.72 -1.53 52.61
C ALA A 18 -23.89 -1.28 51.11
N VAL A 19 -24.14 -0.02 50.77
CA VAL A 19 -24.07 0.52 49.41
C VAL A 19 -22.64 0.32 48.90
N THR A 20 -22.42 -0.76 48.17
CA THR A 20 -21.17 -0.99 47.44
C THR A 20 -21.34 -0.32 46.08
N ALA A 21 -20.76 0.87 45.92
CA ALA A 21 -20.63 1.49 44.62
C ALA A 21 -19.72 0.61 43.75
N CYS A 22 -20.32 -0.25 42.92
CA CYS A 22 -19.62 -0.97 41.87
C CYS A 22 -19.01 0.05 40.90
N GLN A 23 -17.72 0.28 41.08
CA GLN A 23 -16.86 0.89 40.08
C GLN A 23 -16.90 -0.01 38.85
N SER A 24 -17.66 0.39 37.83
CA SER A 24 -17.66 -0.28 36.54
C SER A 24 -16.27 -0.20 35.96
N ALA A 25 -15.50 -1.29 36.06
CA ALA A 25 -14.26 -1.47 35.34
C ALA A 25 -14.59 -1.47 33.84
N GLN A 26 -14.46 -0.31 33.20
CA GLN A 26 -14.48 -0.19 31.76
C GLN A 26 -13.37 -1.10 31.18
N PRO A 27 -13.63 -1.83 30.09
CA PRO A 27 -12.63 -2.71 29.50
C PRO A 27 -11.40 -1.87 29.13
N ARG A 28 -10.25 -2.25 29.70
CA ARG A 28 -8.95 -1.63 29.47
C ARG A 28 -8.79 -1.28 28.00
N SER A 29 -8.67 0.00 27.74
CA SER A 29 -8.24 0.57 26.47
C SER A 29 -7.06 -0.24 25.96
N ARG A 30 -7.20 -0.86 24.78
CA ARG A 30 -6.05 -1.48 24.10
C ARG A 30 -4.98 -0.39 23.99
N PRO A 31 -3.71 -0.65 24.38
CA PRO A 31 -2.65 0.33 24.19
C PRO A 31 -2.64 0.75 22.73
N SER A 32 -2.79 2.06 22.48
CA SER A 32 -2.70 2.60 21.13
C SER A 32 -1.32 2.27 20.56
N GLU A 33 -1.26 1.38 19.55
CA GLU A 33 -0.01 1.08 18.84
C GLU A 33 0.60 2.40 18.33
N PRO A 34 1.90 2.67 18.55
CA PRO A 34 2.54 3.89 18.06
C PRO A 34 2.39 3.99 16.54
N ARG A 35 1.83 5.10 16.06
CA ARG A 35 1.72 5.41 14.62
C ARG A 35 3.14 5.42 14.01
N GLY A 36 3.51 4.36 13.29
CA GLY A 36 4.78 4.26 12.58
C GLY A 36 5.50 2.91 12.66
N GLN A 37 5.04 1.96 13.48
CA GLN A 37 5.66 0.63 13.50
C GLN A 37 5.34 -0.13 12.21
N ILE A 38 6.37 -0.43 11.42
CA ILE A 38 6.24 -1.38 10.30
C ILE A 38 5.79 -2.70 10.92
N ARG A 39 4.57 -3.16 10.60
CA ARG A 39 4.08 -4.47 11.00
C ARG A 39 4.98 -5.54 10.39
N MET A 40 5.91 -6.05 11.20
CA MET A 40 6.96 -6.99 10.81
C MET A 40 6.39 -8.28 10.23
N PHE A 41 5.28 -8.75 10.81
CA PHE A 41 4.53 -9.92 10.36
C PHE A 41 3.06 -9.54 10.21
N PRO A 42 2.69 -8.95 9.07
CA PRO A 42 1.30 -8.58 8.84
C PRO A 42 0.42 -9.84 8.76
N ALA A 43 -0.89 -9.66 8.90
CA ALA A 43 -1.90 -10.72 8.89
C ALA A 43 -1.90 -11.74 10.04
N LEU A 44 -0.93 -11.79 10.94
CA LEU A 44 -0.99 -12.75 12.06
C LEU A 44 -2.19 -12.51 12.98
N GLU A 45 -2.59 -11.25 13.17
CA GLU A 45 -3.77 -10.87 13.95
C GLU A 45 -5.09 -11.32 13.32
N SER A 46 -5.10 -11.64 12.02
CA SER A 46 -6.30 -12.14 11.32
C SER A 46 -6.44 -13.67 11.39
N LEU A 47 -5.53 -14.34 12.09
CA LEU A 47 -5.60 -15.78 12.33
C LEU A 47 -6.25 -16.04 13.69
N ASN A 48 -7.13 -17.04 13.76
CA ASN A 48 -7.66 -17.56 15.02
C ASN A 48 -6.58 -18.39 15.72
N LEU A 49 -5.57 -17.73 16.28
CA LEU A 49 -4.46 -18.36 16.99
C LEU A 49 -4.89 -18.80 18.39
N THR A 50 -4.39 -19.96 18.83
CA THR A 50 -4.54 -20.40 20.22
C THR A 50 -3.66 -19.57 21.17
N GLU A 51 -3.97 -19.58 22.46
CA GLU A 51 -3.16 -18.85 23.46
C GLU A 51 -1.70 -19.32 23.48
N GLN A 52 -1.47 -20.64 23.33
CA GLN A 52 -0.13 -21.20 23.22
C GLN A 52 0.61 -20.71 21.96
N GLN A 53 -0.09 -20.59 20.82
CA GLN A 53 0.50 -20.06 19.58
C GLN A 53 0.84 -18.57 19.72
N LYS A 54 -0.05 -17.78 20.34
CA LYS A 54 0.18 -16.35 20.60
C LYS A 54 1.43 -16.14 21.47
N ALA A 55 1.57 -16.89 22.56
CA ALA A 55 2.74 -16.81 23.44
C ALA A 55 4.05 -17.12 22.69
N LYS A 56 4.08 -18.18 21.87
CA LYS A 56 5.24 -18.53 21.04
C LYS A 56 5.57 -17.44 20.02
N ILE A 57 4.56 -16.92 19.32
CA ILE A 57 4.74 -15.85 18.33
C ILE A 57 5.21 -14.55 18.98
N GLN A 58 4.72 -14.21 20.17
CA GLN A 58 5.18 -13.03 20.91
C GLN A 58 6.67 -13.14 21.26
N LYS A 59 7.12 -14.31 21.72
CA LYS A 59 8.54 -14.56 21.99
C LYS A 59 9.39 -14.39 20.73
N ILE A 60 8.94 -14.93 19.58
CA ILE A 60 9.63 -14.77 18.29
C ILE A 60 9.70 -13.28 17.90
N ARG A 61 8.61 -12.51 18.04
CA ARG A 61 8.59 -11.08 17.73
C ARG A 61 9.58 -10.28 18.58
N GLU A 62 9.65 -10.58 19.88
CA GLU A 62 10.58 -9.92 20.80
C GLU A 62 12.04 -10.21 20.43
N GLN A 63 12.36 -11.49 20.20
CA GLN A 63 13.70 -11.90 19.74
C GLN A 63 14.08 -11.24 18.40
N THR A 64 13.13 -11.18 17.47
CA THR A 64 13.35 -10.53 16.16
C THR A 64 13.61 -9.04 16.33
N ARG A 65 12.86 -8.37 17.22
CA ARG A 65 13.06 -6.94 17.52
C ARG A 65 14.43 -6.68 18.10
N GLN A 66 14.89 -7.49 19.06
CA GLN A 66 16.22 -7.35 19.66
C GLN A 66 17.33 -7.53 18.63
N LYS A 67 17.25 -8.56 17.78
CA LYS A 67 18.21 -8.78 16.68
C LYS A 67 18.23 -7.61 15.69
N LEU A 68 17.07 -7.04 15.35
CA LEU A 68 17.00 -5.89 14.44
C LEU A 68 17.55 -4.60 15.05
N GLU A 69 17.36 -4.38 16.35
CA GLU A 69 17.94 -3.22 17.05
C GLU A 69 19.46 -3.35 17.13
N GLN A 70 19.97 -4.55 17.42
CA GLN A 70 21.40 -4.84 17.40
C GLN A 70 22.03 -4.58 16.02
N ILE A 71 21.37 -5.05 14.94
CA ILE A 71 21.80 -4.76 13.57
C ILE A 71 21.81 -3.25 13.29
N ARG A 72 20.84 -2.51 13.85
CA ARG A 72 20.77 -1.05 13.68
C ARG A 72 21.91 -0.33 14.38
N SER A 73 22.34 -0.80 15.55
CA SER A 73 23.48 -0.24 16.30
C SER A 73 24.83 -0.63 15.71
N GLU A 74 24.97 -1.85 15.17
CA GLU A 74 26.25 -2.39 14.70
C GLU A 74 26.56 -2.06 13.23
N ALA A 75 25.55 -2.11 12.34
CA ALA A 75 25.79 -1.96 10.90
C ALA A 75 25.80 -0.47 10.51
N THR A 76 26.95 0.04 10.09
CA THR A 76 27.14 1.42 9.63
C THR A 76 26.71 1.63 8.18
N ASN A 77 26.80 0.59 7.33
CA ASN A 77 26.37 0.62 5.93
C ASN A 77 24.87 0.23 5.77
N PRO A 78 24.05 1.04 5.07
CA PRO A 78 22.66 0.71 4.74
C PRO A 78 22.44 -0.64 4.03
N GLU A 79 23.35 -1.10 3.17
CA GLU A 79 23.18 -2.36 2.43
C GLU A 79 23.38 -3.58 3.33
N GLU A 80 24.47 -3.60 4.09
CA GLU A 80 24.76 -4.64 5.07
C GLU A 80 23.65 -4.74 6.12
N ARG A 81 23.20 -3.59 6.63
CA ARG A 81 22.06 -3.52 7.56
C ARG A 81 20.81 -4.17 6.97
N ARG A 82 20.56 -3.95 5.68
CA ARG A 82 19.40 -4.50 4.97
C ARG A 82 19.53 -6.01 4.78
N GLU A 83 20.71 -6.51 4.44
CA GLU A 83 20.95 -7.94 4.27
C GLU A 83 20.78 -8.71 5.58
N LYS A 84 21.45 -8.24 6.65
CA LYS A 84 21.32 -8.81 7.99
C LYS A 84 19.87 -8.77 8.49
N ALA A 85 19.17 -7.65 8.27
CA ALA A 85 17.76 -7.54 8.62
C ALA A 85 16.87 -8.52 7.82
N ARG A 86 17.17 -8.77 6.54
CA ARG A 86 16.42 -9.77 5.74
C ARG A 86 16.59 -11.17 6.31
N ALA A 87 17.81 -11.57 6.66
CA ALA A 87 18.08 -12.89 7.23
C ALA A 87 17.31 -13.10 8.54
N VAL A 88 17.34 -12.12 9.45
CA VAL A 88 16.59 -12.15 10.72
C VAL A 88 15.07 -12.25 10.49
N LEU A 89 14.54 -11.50 9.53
CA LEU A 89 13.11 -11.56 9.20
C LEU A 89 12.71 -12.89 8.54
N GLN A 90 13.61 -13.54 7.80
CA GLN A 90 13.38 -14.84 7.20
C GLN A 90 13.37 -15.94 8.27
N GLU A 91 14.35 -15.95 9.16
CA GLU A 91 14.43 -16.89 10.30
C GLU A 91 13.14 -16.82 11.13
N ALA A 92 12.73 -15.61 11.51
CA ALA A 92 11.51 -15.41 12.29
C ALA A 92 10.25 -15.86 11.54
N ARG A 93 10.20 -15.72 10.21
CA ARG A 93 9.08 -16.21 9.39
C ARG A 93 8.99 -17.74 9.41
N GLU A 94 10.11 -18.44 9.37
CA GLU A 94 10.19 -19.90 9.45
C GLU A 94 9.75 -20.40 10.83
N GLN A 95 10.24 -19.75 11.89
CA GLN A 95 9.83 -20.06 13.26
C GLN A 95 8.32 -19.86 13.46
N ILE A 96 7.76 -18.76 12.96
CA ILE A 96 6.31 -18.52 13.01
C ILE A 96 5.55 -19.59 12.22
N SER A 97 6.02 -19.95 11.01
CA SER A 97 5.40 -21.01 10.20
C SER A 97 5.31 -22.32 10.99
N ASN A 98 6.37 -22.69 11.71
CA ASN A 98 6.41 -23.91 12.52
C ASN A 98 5.41 -23.92 13.68
N VAL A 99 4.97 -22.76 14.17
CA VAL A 99 3.95 -22.63 15.23
C VAL A 99 2.52 -22.76 14.68
N LEU A 100 2.30 -22.48 13.40
CA LEU A 100 0.98 -22.49 12.75
C LEU A 100 0.58 -23.88 12.26
N THR A 101 -0.73 -24.17 12.31
CA THR A 101 -1.30 -25.36 11.66
C THR A 101 -1.26 -25.24 10.13
N PRO A 102 -1.37 -26.34 9.37
CA PRO A 102 -1.36 -26.29 7.90
C PRO A 102 -2.38 -25.29 7.32
N GLU A 103 -3.60 -25.27 7.85
CA GLU A 103 -4.67 -24.37 7.42
C GLU A 103 -4.36 -22.90 7.74
N GLN A 104 -3.81 -22.64 8.94
CA GLN A 104 -3.39 -21.30 9.35
C GLN A 104 -2.20 -20.81 8.51
N ARG A 105 -1.26 -21.69 8.15
CA ARG A 105 -0.15 -21.35 7.24
C ARG A 105 -0.66 -20.90 5.88
N THR A 106 -1.64 -21.61 5.33
CA THR A 106 -2.27 -21.24 4.05
C THR A 106 -2.95 -19.87 4.14
N LYS A 107 -3.74 -19.63 5.19
CA LYS A 107 -4.37 -18.31 5.44
C LYS A 107 -3.34 -17.21 5.65
N TRP A 108 -2.28 -17.49 6.39
CA TRP A 108 -1.21 -16.54 6.66
C TRP A 108 -0.39 -16.22 5.42
N ALA A 109 -0.09 -17.22 4.58
CA ALA A 109 0.59 -17.03 3.31
C ALA A 109 -0.24 -16.16 2.35
N ALA A 110 -1.53 -16.47 2.21
CA ALA A 110 -2.47 -15.69 1.40
C ALA A 110 -2.60 -14.25 1.91
N ALA A 111 -2.80 -14.07 3.22
CA ALA A 111 -2.93 -12.74 3.80
C ALA A 111 -1.60 -11.96 3.76
N THR A 112 -0.45 -12.61 3.97
CA THR A 112 0.86 -11.96 3.80
C THR A 112 1.11 -11.56 2.35
N ALA A 113 0.65 -12.35 1.37
CA ALA A 113 0.71 -11.97 -0.04
C ALA A 113 -0.11 -10.68 -0.31
N ARG A 114 -1.29 -10.54 0.32
CA ARG A 114 -2.09 -9.29 0.28
C ARG A 114 -1.33 -8.10 0.86
N PHE A 115 -0.67 -8.27 2.02
CA PHE A 115 0.07 -7.19 2.68
C PHE A 115 1.41 -6.85 1.98
N ARG A 116 2.03 -7.80 1.28
CA ARG A 116 3.22 -7.57 0.45
C ARG A 116 2.93 -6.82 -0.86
N ARG A 117 1.67 -6.42 -1.10
CA ARG A 117 1.14 -5.62 -2.23
C ARG A 117 2.03 -5.60 -3.47
N GLY A 118 1.74 -6.54 -4.36
CA GLY A 118 2.18 -6.46 -5.74
C GLY A 118 1.79 -7.63 -6.61
N ILE A 119 1.27 -8.73 -6.03
CA ILE A 119 0.84 -9.90 -6.81
C ILE A 119 -0.43 -10.49 -6.18
N PRO A 120 -1.60 -10.39 -6.84
CA PRO A 120 -2.83 -11.00 -6.35
C PRO A 120 -2.74 -12.51 -6.46
N THR A 121 -3.40 -13.22 -5.56
CA THR A 121 -3.49 -14.68 -5.66
C THR A 121 -4.47 -15.09 -6.77
N LEU A 122 -4.34 -16.31 -7.29
CA LEU A 122 -5.30 -16.86 -8.24
C LEU A 122 -6.72 -16.85 -7.65
N GLU A 123 -6.84 -17.15 -6.36
CA GLU A 123 -8.11 -17.14 -5.62
C GLU A 123 -8.74 -15.74 -5.57
N GLU A 124 -7.95 -14.71 -5.28
CA GLU A 124 -8.43 -13.32 -5.29
C GLU A 124 -8.93 -12.88 -6.66
N LEU A 125 -8.18 -13.15 -7.72
CA LEU A 125 -8.60 -12.82 -9.08
C LEU A 125 -9.86 -13.62 -9.46
N SER A 126 -9.95 -14.89 -9.05
CA SER A 126 -11.10 -15.74 -9.31
C SER A 126 -12.37 -15.21 -8.66
N GLN A 127 -12.29 -14.81 -7.39
CA GLN A 127 -13.42 -14.24 -6.66
C GLN A 127 -13.83 -12.87 -7.22
N GLN A 128 -12.86 -11.99 -7.51
CA GLN A 128 -13.14 -10.62 -7.93
C GLN A 128 -13.63 -10.50 -9.38
N LEU A 129 -13.19 -11.41 -10.26
CA LEU A 129 -13.56 -11.44 -11.67
C LEU A 129 -14.59 -12.52 -12.00
N ARG A 130 -14.99 -13.34 -11.01
CA ARG A 130 -15.87 -14.50 -11.19
C ARG A 130 -15.38 -15.38 -12.36
N LEU A 131 -14.12 -15.80 -12.26
CA LEU A 131 -13.47 -16.59 -13.32
C LEU A 131 -14.07 -18.00 -13.40
N THR A 132 -14.24 -18.49 -14.63
CA THR A 132 -14.61 -19.90 -14.87
C THR A 132 -13.42 -20.84 -14.62
N GLU A 133 -13.68 -22.13 -14.41
CA GLU A 133 -12.63 -23.15 -14.27
C GLU A 133 -11.56 -23.07 -15.37
N GLU A 134 -12.00 -22.95 -16.62
CA GLU A 134 -11.12 -22.85 -17.77
C GLU A 134 -10.29 -21.56 -17.78
N GLN A 135 -10.87 -20.43 -17.36
CA GLN A 135 -10.11 -19.18 -17.19
C GLN A 135 -9.08 -19.30 -16.07
N ARG A 136 -9.41 -19.97 -14.95
CA ARG A 136 -8.46 -20.20 -13.84
C ARG A 136 -7.28 -21.06 -14.27
N LYS A 137 -7.54 -22.16 -14.99
CA LYS A 137 -6.49 -23.03 -15.54
C LYS A 137 -5.53 -22.26 -16.44
N LYS A 138 -6.04 -21.37 -17.30
CA LYS A 138 -5.21 -20.52 -18.19
C LYS A 138 -4.50 -19.39 -17.46
N LEU A 139 -5.10 -18.85 -16.40
CA LEU A 139 -4.54 -17.74 -15.62
C LEU A 139 -3.39 -18.19 -14.70
N LYS A 140 -3.48 -19.40 -14.13
CA LYS A 140 -2.48 -19.95 -13.21
C LYS A 140 -1.04 -19.84 -13.73
N PRO A 141 -0.68 -20.33 -14.94
CA PRO A 141 0.69 -20.24 -15.43
C PRO A 141 1.16 -18.79 -15.67
N ILE A 142 0.26 -17.88 -16.06
CA ILE A 142 0.58 -16.45 -16.24
C ILE A 142 0.94 -15.82 -14.88
N LEU A 143 0.15 -16.14 -13.85
CA LEU A 143 0.38 -15.66 -12.50
C LEU A 143 1.67 -16.23 -11.90
N ASP A 144 1.88 -17.54 -12.02
CA ASP A 144 3.08 -18.21 -11.51
C ASP A 144 4.34 -17.61 -12.16
N ARG A 145 4.34 -17.40 -13.48
CA ARG A 145 5.45 -16.75 -14.19
C ARG A 145 5.70 -15.32 -13.69
N TYR A 146 4.65 -14.51 -13.58
CA TYR A 146 4.77 -13.14 -13.04
C TYR A 146 5.31 -13.14 -11.61
N THR A 147 4.87 -14.07 -10.75
CA THR A 147 5.38 -14.18 -9.38
C THR A 147 6.86 -14.52 -9.32
N ALA A 148 7.30 -15.49 -10.12
CA ALA A 148 8.69 -15.92 -10.17
C ALA A 148 9.62 -14.81 -10.68
N GLU A 149 9.26 -14.16 -11.80
CA GLU A 149 10.06 -13.08 -12.39
C GLU A 149 10.10 -11.85 -11.48
N ALA A 150 8.97 -11.45 -10.88
CA ALA A 150 8.92 -10.31 -9.96
C ALA A 150 9.70 -10.59 -8.66
N ARG A 151 9.67 -11.83 -8.17
CA ARG A 151 10.46 -12.25 -7.01
C ARG A 151 11.95 -12.19 -7.32
N LYS A 152 12.38 -12.83 -8.42
CA LYS A 152 13.77 -12.82 -8.87
C LYS A 152 14.30 -11.40 -8.99
N LEU A 153 13.55 -10.51 -9.64
CA LEU A 153 13.95 -9.11 -9.84
C LEU A 153 14.12 -8.33 -8.52
N ARG A 154 13.29 -8.61 -7.50
CA ARG A 154 13.39 -7.98 -6.17
C ARG A 154 14.51 -8.54 -5.31
N GLU A 155 14.86 -9.80 -5.50
CA GLU A 155 15.93 -10.47 -4.78
C GLU A 155 17.29 -10.08 -5.36
N THR A 156 17.41 -10.02 -6.69
CA THR A 156 18.70 -9.82 -7.37
C THR A 156 19.07 -8.37 -7.62
N GLN A 157 18.11 -7.43 -7.61
CA GLN A 157 18.39 -6.02 -7.90
C GLN A 157 17.94 -5.08 -6.77
N PRO A 158 18.75 -4.06 -6.42
CA PRO A 158 18.34 -3.03 -5.50
C PRO A 158 17.21 -2.18 -6.11
N PRO A 159 16.38 -1.51 -5.30
CA PRO A 159 15.36 -0.59 -5.81
C PRO A 159 15.99 0.58 -6.58
N SER A 160 15.96 0.53 -7.91
CA SER A 160 16.48 1.56 -8.81
C SER A 160 15.43 1.97 -9.86
N PRO A 161 15.63 3.07 -10.62
CA PRO A 161 14.79 3.41 -11.76
C PRO A 161 14.69 2.27 -12.80
N GLU A 162 15.80 1.60 -13.09
CA GLU A 162 15.86 0.48 -14.03
C GLU A 162 15.04 -0.72 -13.52
N THR A 163 15.20 -1.10 -12.24
CA THR A 163 14.43 -2.19 -11.64
C THR A 163 12.93 -1.85 -11.60
N ARG A 164 12.56 -0.57 -11.45
CA ARG A 164 11.16 -0.12 -11.56
C ARG A 164 10.64 -0.26 -12.98
N GLU A 165 11.42 0.08 -13.99
CA GLU A 165 11.05 -0.07 -15.39
C GLU A 165 10.85 -1.54 -15.76
N LYS A 166 11.78 -2.43 -15.34
CA LYS A 166 11.64 -3.88 -15.50
C LYS A 166 10.38 -4.43 -14.81
N MET A 167 10.11 -3.99 -13.57
CA MET A 167 8.86 -4.33 -12.88
C MET A 167 7.62 -3.80 -13.61
N ARG A 168 7.70 -2.63 -14.23
CA ARG A 168 6.60 -2.05 -15.03
C ARG A 168 6.34 -2.87 -16.28
N ALA A 169 7.37 -3.19 -17.06
CA ALA A 169 7.25 -4.02 -18.25
C ALA A 169 6.66 -5.40 -17.90
N LEU A 170 7.12 -6.00 -16.80
CA LEU A 170 6.60 -7.27 -16.29
C LEU A 170 5.10 -7.18 -15.93
N ARG A 171 4.68 -6.09 -15.26
CA ARG A 171 3.26 -5.82 -14.96
C ARG A 171 2.44 -5.61 -16.23
N GLU A 172 2.95 -4.87 -17.21
CA GLU A 172 2.24 -4.61 -18.47
C GLU A 172 2.03 -5.90 -19.26
N ARG A 173 3.04 -6.76 -19.34
CA ARG A 173 2.94 -8.09 -19.95
C ARG A 173 1.90 -8.95 -19.23
N PHE A 174 1.98 -9.06 -17.90
CA PHE A 174 1.01 -9.79 -17.09
C PHE A 174 -0.42 -9.29 -17.38
N ASN A 175 -0.64 -7.98 -17.32
CA ASN A 175 -1.98 -7.41 -17.53
C ASN A 175 -2.51 -7.68 -18.95
N SER A 176 -1.65 -7.58 -19.98
CA SER A 176 -2.03 -7.88 -21.37
C SER A 176 -2.45 -9.33 -21.55
N GLU A 177 -1.68 -10.28 -21.00
CA GLU A 177 -2.01 -11.70 -21.08
C GLU A 177 -3.29 -12.05 -20.32
N VAL A 178 -3.51 -11.44 -19.15
CA VAL A 178 -4.76 -11.61 -18.40
C VAL A 178 -5.95 -11.05 -19.18
N GLU A 179 -5.86 -9.82 -19.70
CA GLU A 179 -6.98 -9.21 -20.43
C GLU A 179 -7.42 -10.05 -21.65
N LYS A 180 -6.51 -10.76 -22.33
CA LYS A 180 -6.85 -11.67 -23.43
C LYS A 180 -7.76 -12.83 -23.00
N LEU A 181 -7.69 -13.28 -21.75
CA LEU A 181 -8.47 -14.38 -21.20
C LEU A 181 -9.84 -13.97 -20.66
N LEU A 182 -10.07 -12.67 -20.50
CA LEU A 182 -11.26 -12.12 -19.84
C LEU A 182 -12.32 -11.66 -20.85
N THR A 183 -13.59 -11.76 -20.46
CA THR A 183 -14.72 -11.14 -21.17
C THR A 183 -14.66 -9.61 -21.06
N PRO A 184 -15.37 -8.84 -21.90
CA PRO A 184 -15.37 -7.38 -21.82
C PRO A 184 -15.73 -6.82 -20.43
N GLN A 185 -16.72 -7.44 -19.77
CA GLN A 185 -17.15 -7.06 -18.41
C GLN A 185 -16.04 -7.35 -17.38
N GLN A 186 -15.43 -8.53 -17.46
CA GLN A 186 -14.33 -8.91 -16.58
C GLN A 186 -13.09 -8.04 -16.80
N ARG A 187 -12.76 -7.66 -18.04
CA ARG A 187 -11.65 -6.72 -18.35
C ARG A 187 -11.88 -5.36 -17.69
N SER A 188 -13.12 -4.84 -17.74
CA SER A 188 -13.47 -3.58 -17.08
C SER A 188 -13.24 -3.67 -15.57
N ARG A 189 -13.71 -4.75 -14.95
CA ARG A 189 -13.51 -5.01 -13.52
C ARG A 189 -12.03 -5.17 -13.17
N PHE A 190 -11.28 -5.92 -13.98
CA PHE A 190 -9.83 -6.11 -13.81
C PHE A 190 -9.08 -4.77 -13.87
N ARG A 191 -9.40 -3.90 -14.82
CA ARG A 191 -8.84 -2.53 -14.88
C ARG A 191 -9.16 -1.69 -13.66
N GLN A 192 -10.32 -1.86 -13.03
CA GLN A 192 -10.67 -1.18 -11.78
C GLN A 192 -9.90 -1.74 -10.56
N LEU A 193 -9.48 -3.00 -10.61
CA LEU A 193 -8.67 -3.62 -9.55
C LEU A 193 -7.18 -3.25 -9.66
N ARG A 194 -6.69 -2.89 -10.86
CA ARG A 194 -5.28 -2.53 -11.13
C ARG A 194 -4.75 -1.40 -10.21
N PRO A 195 -5.47 -0.29 -9.96
CA PRO A 195 -5.03 0.77 -9.04
C PRO A 195 -4.97 0.35 -7.57
N MET A 196 -5.77 -0.65 -7.15
CA MET A 196 -5.90 -1.05 -5.74
C MET A 196 -5.04 -2.26 -5.34
N ALA A 197 -4.76 -3.18 -6.28
CA ALA A 197 -4.04 -4.42 -6.01
C ALA A 197 -2.51 -4.33 -6.21
N PHE A 198 -2.01 -3.30 -6.92
CA PHE A 198 -0.63 -3.29 -7.42
C PHE A 198 0.21 -2.05 -7.08
N ALA A 199 -0.35 -1.05 -6.41
CA ALA A 199 0.34 0.20 -6.12
C ALA A 199 0.63 0.34 -4.61
N ARG A 200 1.93 0.42 -4.24
CA ARG A 200 2.32 1.65 -3.49
C ARG A 200 1.98 2.77 -4.47
N PRO A 201 1.28 3.86 -4.09
CA PRO A 201 1.08 4.97 -5.01
C PRO A 201 2.46 5.30 -5.57
N GLU A 202 2.63 5.07 -6.88
CA GLU A 202 3.83 5.48 -7.57
C GLU A 202 4.03 6.95 -7.20
N PRO A 203 5.23 7.38 -6.78
CA PRO A 203 5.46 8.80 -6.60
C PRO A 203 4.94 9.47 -7.88
N PRO A 204 4.08 10.49 -7.77
CA PRO A 204 3.36 11.03 -8.92
C PRO A 204 4.38 11.29 -10.01
N SER A 205 4.12 10.76 -11.22
CA SER A 205 5.01 10.93 -12.36
C SER A 205 5.44 12.40 -12.43
N PRO A 206 6.69 12.72 -12.80
CA PRO A 206 7.06 14.11 -13.02
C PRO A 206 6.22 14.79 -14.10
N LEU A 207 5.50 14.05 -14.95
CA LEU A 207 4.49 14.59 -15.87
C LEU A 207 3.10 14.78 -15.25
N GLY A 208 2.89 14.31 -14.02
CA GLY A 208 1.59 14.27 -13.37
C GLY A 208 0.54 13.53 -14.21
N PRO A 209 -0.70 14.03 -14.27
CA PRO A 209 -1.77 13.54 -15.15
C PRO A 209 -1.40 13.45 -16.63
N LEU A 210 -0.48 14.27 -17.13
CA LEU A 210 -0.06 14.24 -18.53
C LEU A 210 0.65 12.93 -18.89
N GLY A 211 1.29 12.29 -17.91
CA GLY A 211 1.95 11.00 -18.09
C GLY A 211 1.00 9.81 -18.19
N ASN A 212 -0.31 10.01 -17.99
CA ASN A 212 -1.32 8.94 -17.98
C ASN A 212 -2.16 9.00 -19.25
N VAL A 213 -1.71 8.30 -20.30
CA VAL A 213 -2.40 8.28 -21.59
C VAL A 213 -3.82 7.71 -21.48
N GLU A 214 -4.04 6.70 -20.64
CA GLU A 214 -5.39 6.14 -20.44
C GLU A 214 -6.35 7.17 -19.83
N LEU A 215 -5.88 7.95 -18.85
CA LEU A 215 -6.67 9.05 -18.28
C LEU A 215 -7.00 10.09 -19.34
N LEU A 216 -6.01 10.50 -20.15
CA LEU A 216 -6.21 11.49 -21.23
C LEU A 216 -7.20 10.97 -22.27
N THR A 217 -7.05 9.72 -22.71
CA THR A 217 -7.98 9.07 -23.65
C THR A 217 -9.42 9.11 -23.16
N ARG A 218 -9.64 8.70 -21.90
CA ARG A 218 -11.00 8.67 -21.33
C ARG A 218 -11.58 10.05 -21.10
N ARG A 219 -10.77 11.00 -20.62
CA ARG A 219 -11.23 12.36 -20.27
C ARG A 219 -11.46 13.25 -21.47
N LEU A 220 -10.65 13.09 -22.51
CA LEU A 220 -10.71 13.89 -23.73
C LEU A 220 -11.44 13.17 -24.86
N ASN A 221 -11.87 11.92 -24.65
CA ASN A 221 -12.47 11.08 -25.69
C ASN A 221 -11.60 11.08 -26.97
N LEU A 222 -10.32 10.72 -26.82
CA LEU A 222 -9.35 10.78 -27.93
C LEU A 222 -9.67 9.74 -29.01
N SER A 223 -9.63 10.15 -30.28
CA SER A 223 -9.69 9.23 -31.43
C SER A 223 -8.48 8.27 -31.45
N PRO A 224 -8.55 7.13 -32.16
CA PRO A 224 -7.42 6.20 -32.26
C PRO A 224 -6.10 6.89 -32.66
N ASP A 225 -6.15 7.77 -33.66
CA ASP A 225 -4.98 8.52 -34.14
C ASP A 225 -4.44 9.48 -33.08
N GLN A 226 -5.31 10.19 -32.36
CA GLN A 226 -4.92 11.06 -31.25
C GLN A 226 -4.29 10.24 -30.12
N GLN A 227 -4.82 9.06 -29.82
CA GLN A 227 -4.25 8.18 -28.79
C GLN A 227 -2.83 7.76 -29.14
N GLU A 228 -2.57 7.35 -30.38
CA GLU A 228 -1.22 6.97 -30.80
C GLU A 228 -0.24 8.15 -30.71
N LYS A 229 -0.63 9.32 -31.21
CA LYS A 229 0.21 10.53 -31.15
C LYS A 229 0.48 10.97 -29.71
N VAL A 230 -0.52 10.91 -28.83
CA VAL A 230 -0.36 11.21 -27.40
C VAL A 230 0.55 10.18 -26.71
N ARG A 231 0.44 8.88 -27.04
CA ARG A 231 1.37 7.85 -26.51
C ARG A 231 2.81 8.19 -26.84
N ARG A 232 3.11 8.48 -28.12
CA ARG A 232 4.46 8.83 -28.57
C ARG A 232 5.00 10.09 -27.87
N ILE A 233 4.18 11.12 -27.70
CA ILE A 233 4.58 12.34 -26.96
C ILE A 233 4.94 12.02 -25.51
N VAL A 234 4.12 11.21 -24.83
CA VAL A 234 4.33 10.85 -23.43
C VAL A 234 5.55 9.93 -23.26
N GLU A 235 5.79 9.01 -24.19
CA GLU A 235 6.98 8.15 -24.21
C GLU A 235 8.26 8.98 -24.35
N ASN A 236 8.32 9.86 -25.36
CA ASN A 236 9.47 10.76 -25.55
C ASN A 236 9.73 11.66 -24.32
N ALA A 237 8.66 12.11 -23.65
CA ALA A 237 8.78 12.88 -22.43
C ALA A 237 9.31 12.04 -21.25
N ARG A 238 8.93 10.76 -21.15
CA ARG A 238 9.48 9.84 -20.13
C ARG A 238 10.97 9.60 -20.34
N ASP A 239 11.40 9.40 -21.57
CA ASP A 239 12.82 9.19 -21.89
C ASP A 239 13.65 10.41 -21.53
N SER A 240 13.10 11.60 -21.78
CA SER A 240 13.72 12.88 -21.41
C SER A 240 13.82 13.05 -19.90
N ILE A 241 12.78 12.67 -19.14
CA ILE A 241 12.83 12.63 -17.66
C ILE A 241 13.92 11.67 -17.20
N GLN A 242 14.01 10.48 -17.78
CA GLN A 242 14.99 9.47 -17.37
C GLN A 242 16.41 9.97 -17.56
N LYS A 243 16.72 10.58 -18.71
CA LYS A 243 18.01 11.24 -18.96
C LYS A 243 18.26 12.35 -17.93
N GLU A 244 17.25 13.19 -17.67
CA GLU A 244 17.36 14.29 -16.72
C GLU A 244 17.61 13.82 -15.27
N MET A 245 17.01 12.70 -14.85
CA MET A 245 17.21 12.13 -13.52
C MET A 245 18.61 11.50 -13.34
N GLN A 246 19.26 11.11 -14.43
CA GLN A 246 20.62 10.59 -14.42
C GLN A 246 21.67 11.70 -14.37
N THR A 247 21.30 12.94 -14.68
CA THR A 247 22.21 14.08 -14.55
C THR A 247 22.39 14.51 -13.09
N SER A 248 23.63 14.84 -12.72
CA SER A 248 24.01 15.38 -11.41
C SER A 248 23.65 16.87 -11.26
N LEU A 249 22.40 17.23 -11.53
CA LEU A 249 21.88 18.57 -11.29
C LEU A 249 21.49 18.76 -9.81
N GLY A 250 21.69 19.99 -9.32
CA GLY A 250 21.11 20.43 -8.06
C GLY A 250 19.56 20.39 -8.07
N PRO A 251 18.91 20.23 -6.91
CA PRO A 251 17.45 20.01 -6.82
C PRO A 251 16.59 21.07 -7.55
N LYS A 252 16.97 22.35 -7.47
CA LYS A 252 16.25 23.47 -8.08
C LYS A 252 16.38 23.49 -9.61
N ALA A 253 17.57 23.20 -10.15
CA ALA A 253 17.79 23.14 -11.59
C ALA A 253 17.02 21.96 -12.22
N ARG A 254 17.04 20.81 -11.55
CA ARG A 254 16.27 19.62 -11.94
C ARG A 254 14.77 19.91 -11.96
N GLU A 255 14.25 20.59 -10.94
CA GLU A 255 12.84 20.97 -10.89
C GLU A 255 12.44 21.90 -12.04
N ASN A 256 13.27 22.90 -12.36
CA ASN A 256 13.02 23.82 -13.46
C ASN A 256 12.98 23.08 -14.81
N ARG A 257 13.91 22.15 -15.05
CA ARG A 257 13.92 21.33 -16.27
C ARG A 257 12.70 20.42 -16.36
N LEU A 258 12.30 19.77 -15.27
CA LEU A 258 11.07 18.98 -15.22
C LEU A 258 9.81 19.85 -15.45
N ALA A 259 9.79 21.07 -14.92
CA ALA A 259 8.69 22.01 -15.15
C ALA A 259 8.61 22.44 -16.62
N GLN A 260 9.75 22.69 -17.26
CA GLN A 260 9.81 22.98 -18.69
C GLN A 260 9.30 21.80 -19.52
N LEU A 261 9.78 20.60 -19.23
CA LEU A 261 9.36 19.39 -19.93
C LEU A 261 7.85 19.13 -19.78
N ARG A 262 7.27 19.40 -18.61
CA ARG A 262 5.81 19.36 -18.40
C ARG A 262 5.08 20.35 -19.32
N ARG A 263 5.55 21.60 -19.41
CA ARG A 263 4.95 22.63 -20.28
C ARG A 263 5.03 22.21 -21.75
N ASP A 264 6.18 21.74 -22.19
CA ASP A 264 6.40 21.34 -23.58
C ASP A 264 5.54 20.12 -23.95
N THR A 265 5.46 19.14 -23.04
CA THR A 265 4.59 17.97 -23.20
C THR A 265 3.12 18.39 -23.29
N ALA A 266 2.68 19.30 -22.42
CA ALA A 266 1.31 19.81 -22.43
C ALA A 266 0.98 20.54 -23.74
N ALA A 267 1.88 21.39 -24.24
CA ALA A 267 1.71 22.12 -25.49
C ALA A 267 1.57 21.16 -26.69
N LYS A 268 2.44 20.14 -26.76
CA LYS A 268 2.38 19.10 -27.82
C LYS A 268 1.07 18.31 -27.78
N ILE A 269 0.61 17.91 -26.60
CA ILE A 269 -0.68 17.21 -26.47
C ILE A 269 -1.82 18.14 -26.88
N ARG A 270 -1.85 19.39 -26.39
CA ARG A 270 -2.90 20.37 -26.67
C ARG A 270 -3.04 20.67 -28.17
N ALA A 271 -1.95 20.68 -28.92
CA ALA A 271 -1.95 20.91 -30.36
C ALA A 271 -2.68 19.81 -31.15
N LEU A 272 -2.83 18.61 -30.58
CA LEU A 272 -3.55 17.49 -31.22
C LEU A 272 -5.06 17.51 -30.96
N LEU A 273 -5.53 18.40 -30.09
CA LEU A 273 -6.90 18.41 -29.59
C LEU A 273 -7.79 19.36 -30.39
N ASN A 274 -9.07 19.03 -30.47
CA ASN A 274 -10.10 19.97 -30.93
C ASN A 274 -10.48 20.97 -29.81
N GLU A 275 -11.30 21.97 -30.12
CA GLU A 275 -11.65 23.03 -29.15
C GLU A 275 -12.34 22.51 -27.88
N GLN A 276 -13.27 21.55 -28.02
CA GLN A 276 -13.95 20.95 -26.87
C GLN A 276 -12.97 20.18 -25.97
N GLN A 277 -12.04 19.44 -26.57
CA GLN A 277 -11.00 18.71 -25.86
C GLN A 277 -10.00 19.65 -25.18
N LYS A 278 -9.62 20.76 -25.82
CA LYS A 278 -8.73 21.78 -25.23
C LYS A 278 -9.32 22.37 -23.95
N GLN A 279 -10.62 22.67 -23.92
CA GLN A 279 -11.27 23.20 -22.71
C GLN A 279 -11.25 22.22 -21.53
N ILE A 280 -11.37 20.91 -21.80
CA ILE A 280 -11.27 19.87 -20.78
C ILE A 280 -9.80 19.71 -20.34
N PHE A 281 -8.88 19.74 -21.30
CA PHE A 281 -7.44 19.62 -21.08
C PHE A 281 -6.87 20.77 -20.24
N ASP A 282 -7.22 22.02 -20.58
CA ASP A 282 -6.72 23.21 -19.89
C ASP A 282 -7.19 23.24 -18.43
N ARG A 283 -8.43 22.80 -18.16
CA ARG A 283 -8.95 22.59 -16.79
C ARG A 283 -8.17 21.53 -16.01
N MET A 284 -7.67 20.49 -16.67
CA MET A 284 -6.81 19.48 -16.05
C MET A 284 -5.40 20.01 -15.81
N ALA A 285 -4.81 20.71 -16.79
CA ALA A 285 -3.46 21.26 -16.71
C ALA A 285 -3.34 22.35 -15.63
N LEU A 286 -4.36 23.21 -15.46
CA LEU A 286 -4.43 24.24 -14.41
C LEU A 286 -4.39 23.70 -12.98
N ARG A 287 -4.85 22.46 -12.73
CA ARG A 287 -4.74 21.84 -11.40
C ARG A 287 -3.32 21.37 -11.10
N THR A 288 -2.61 20.91 -12.13
CA THR A 288 -1.23 20.38 -11.99
C THR A 288 -0.19 21.47 -11.70
N THR A 289 -0.40 22.70 -12.17
CA THR A 289 0.46 23.85 -11.88
C THR A 289 0.20 24.46 -10.50
N ARG A 290 -1.04 24.38 -9.99
CA ARG A 290 -1.46 24.99 -8.71
C ARG A 290 -1.17 24.10 -7.49
N GLU A 291 -1.26 22.78 -7.60
CA GLU A 291 -0.94 21.84 -6.52
C GLU A 291 0.57 21.72 -6.24
N GLY A 292 1.42 21.86 -7.27
CA GLY A 292 2.87 21.90 -7.10
C GLY A 292 3.38 23.15 -6.35
N GLY A 293 2.64 24.27 -6.44
CA GLY A 293 2.95 25.51 -5.73
C GLY A 293 2.40 25.57 -4.30
N ARG A 294 1.21 25.01 -4.04
CA ARG A 294 0.60 25.03 -2.70
C ARG A 294 1.26 24.08 -1.71
N ALA A 295 1.76 22.92 -2.15
CA ALA A 295 2.45 21.98 -1.26
C ALA A 295 3.78 22.52 -0.69
N ARG A 296 4.34 23.60 -1.26
CA ARG A 296 5.56 24.27 -0.77
C ARG A 296 5.29 25.55 0.03
N ALA A 297 4.07 26.07 -0.01
CA ALA A 297 3.72 27.34 0.63
C ALA A 297 3.04 27.18 2.01
N ALA A 298 2.88 25.95 2.51
CA ALA A 298 2.14 25.66 3.74
C ALA A 298 3.03 25.14 4.88
N THR A 299 4.18 25.79 5.10
CA THR A 299 4.82 25.80 6.43
C THR A 299 4.86 27.25 6.88
N PRO A 300 3.95 27.71 7.75
CA PRO A 300 4.13 29.02 8.38
C PRO A 300 5.42 28.98 9.21
N PRO A 301 6.23 30.05 9.23
CA PRO A 301 7.39 30.11 10.11
C PRO A 301 6.92 29.95 11.55
N ASN A 302 7.49 28.96 12.22
CA ASN A 302 7.30 28.69 13.64
C ASN A 302 7.68 29.96 14.42
N ARG A 303 6.69 30.71 14.91
CA ARG A 303 6.92 31.72 15.95
C ARG A 303 7.15 30.93 17.24
N SER A 304 8.42 30.81 17.62
CA SER A 304 8.77 30.40 18.98
C SER A 304 8.31 31.49 19.96
N PRO A 305 7.63 31.14 21.06
CA PRO A 305 7.51 32.02 22.21
C PRO A 305 8.75 31.83 23.10
N ASN A 306 9.53 32.88 23.25
CA ASN A 306 10.18 33.35 24.49
C ASN A 306 10.99 34.60 24.18
#